data_AF-A0A633DM92-F1
#
_entry.id   AF-A0A633DM92-F1
#
_cell.length_a   1.000
_cell.length_b   1.000
_cell.length_c   1.000
_cell.angle_alpha   90.00
_cell.angle_beta   90.00
_cell.angle_gamma   90.00
#
_symmetry.space_group_name_H-M   'P 1'
#
loop_
_entity.id
_entity.type
_entity.pdbx_description
1 polymer ?
#
loop_
_entity_poly.entity_id
_entity_poly.type
_entity_poly.pdbx_seq_one_letter_code
_entity_poly.pdbx_strand_id
1 'polypeptide(L)' 'MRNNRPCFVWRFVSGQNAATYTATAASEREARLQLPAIRLVFAARIRLQEAISRV' A
#
# COMPACT_ATOMS: atom_id res chain seq x y z
N MET A 1 -6.76 -1.36 19.92
CA MET A 1 -5.43 -1.94 19.61
C MET A 1 -4.80 -1.10 18.51
N ARG A 2 -3.94 -0.12 18.86
CA ARG A 2 -3.20 0.65 17.85
C ARG A 2 -2.08 -0.27 17.39
N ASN A 3 -2.27 -0.91 16.24
CA ASN A 3 -1.33 -1.90 15.71
C ASN A 3 -0.04 -1.14 15.37
N ASN A 4 0.94 -1.15 16.28
CA ASN A 4 2.22 -0.44 16.19
C ASN A 4 3.14 -1.02 15.10
N ARG A 5 2.57 -1.70 14.10
CA ARG A 5 3.31 -2.28 12.99
C ARG A 5 3.69 -1.12 12.05
N PRO A 6 4.95 -1.03 11.62
CA PRO A 6 5.34 -0.02 10.64
C PRO A 6 4.49 -0.21 9.38
N CYS A 7 3.71 0.82 9.06
CA CYS A 7 2.89 0.84 7.86
C CYS A 7 3.75 1.13 6.63
N PHE A 8 3.46 0.46 5.52
CA PHE A 8 4.05 0.74 4.23
C PHE A 8 2.95 1.17 3.27
N VAL A 9 3.28 2.09 2.37
CA VAL A 9 2.49 2.31 1.16
C VAL A 9 2.89 1.26 0.14
N TRP A 10 1.94 0.41 -0.21
CA TRP A 10 2.06 -0.60 -1.26
C TRP A 10 1.50 -0.03 -2.54
N ARG A 11 2.26 -0.06 -3.62
CA ARG A 11 1.84 0.39 -4.95
C ARG A 11 1.76 -0.80 -5.90
N PHE A 12 0.64 -0.89 -6.60
CA PHE A 12 0.37 -1.90 -7.61
C PHE A 12 -0.07 -1.25 -8.91
N VAL A 13 0.15 -1.93 -10.02
CA VAL A 13 -0.27 -1.48 -11.35
C VAL A 13 -1.15 -2.54 -12.00
N SER A 14 -2.24 -2.10 -12.63
CA SER A 14 -3.06 -2.92 -13.52
C SER A 14 -2.59 -2.74 -14.96
N GLY A 15 -2.15 -3.84 -15.58
CA GLY A 15 -1.81 -3.84 -17.01
C GLY A 15 -3.03 -3.69 -17.93
N GLN A 16 -4.24 -3.97 -17.42
CA GLN A 16 -5.47 -3.87 -18.21
C GLN A 16 -5.91 -2.42 -18.41
N ASN A 17 -5.78 -1.59 -17.36
CA ASN A 17 -6.30 -0.22 -17.36
C ASN A 17 -5.21 0.85 -17.19
N ALA A 18 -3.93 0.45 -17.22
CA ALA A 18 -2.78 1.29 -16.87
C ALA A 18 -2.92 2.03 -15.52
N ALA A 19 -3.80 1.53 -14.65
CA ALA A 19 -4.19 2.19 -13.41
C ALA A 19 -3.22 1.82 -12.29
N THR A 20 -2.89 2.82 -11.46
CA THR A 20 -2.07 2.63 -10.26
C THR A 20 -2.96 2.57 -9.04
N TYR A 21 -2.75 1.55 -8.20
CA TYR A 21 -3.47 1.34 -6.96
C TYR A 21 -2.51 1.43 -5.79
N THR A 22 -2.92 2.12 -4.73
CA THR A 22 -2.13 2.24 -3.50
C THR A 22 -2.93 1.84 -2.29
N ALA A 23 -2.30 1.11 -1.37
CA ALA A 23 -2.90 0.74 -0.10
C ALA A 23 -1.86 0.84 1.03
N THR A 24 -2.30 1.25 2.21
CA THR A 24 -1.44 1.33 3.40
C THR A 24 -1.68 0.11 4.27
N ALA A 25 -0.62 -0.69 4.47
CA ALA A 25 -0.72 -1.90 5.29
C ALA A 25 0.65 -2.34 5.82
N ALA A 26 0.64 -3.20 6.84
CA ALA A 26 1.87 -3.77 7.39
C ALA A 26 2.44 -4.89 6.51
N SER A 27 1.62 -5.49 5.65
CA SER A 27 2.02 -6.56 4.73
C SER A 27 1.35 -6.44 3.35
N GLU A 28 1.93 -7.09 2.34
CA GLU A 28 1.35 -7.11 0.98
C GLU A 28 -0.04 -7.75 0.97
N ARG A 29 -0.22 -8.83 1.75
CA ARG A 29 -1.50 -9.54 1.83
C ARG A 29 -2.61 -8.63 2.35
N GLU A 30 -2.34 -7.90 3.42
CA GLU A 30 -3.28 -6.91 3.97
C GLU A 30 -3.56 -5.79 2.97
N ALA A 31 -2.55 -5.32 2.22
CA ALA A 31 -2.73 -4.33 1.17
C ALA A 31 -3.64 -4.85 0.04
N ARG A 32 -3.44 -6.10 -0.40
CA ARG A 32 -4.28 -6.72 -1.45
C ARG A 32 -5.73 -6.91 -1.02
N LEU A 33 -6.01 -7.13 0.27
CA LEU A 33 -7.38 -7.20 0.79
C LEU A 33 -8.13 -5.86 0.72
N GLN A 34 -7.40 -4.73 0.70
CA GLN A 34 -7.99 -3.40 0.56
C GLN A 34 -8.22 -2.98 -0.90
N LEU A 35 -7.67 -3.74 -1.86
CA LEU A 35 -7.71 -3.42 -3.28
C LEU A 35 -8.72 -4.30 -4.03
N PRO A 36 -9.14 -3.89 -5.24
CA PRO A 36 -10.01 -4.71 -6.07
C PRO A 36 -9.39 -6.09 -6.34
N ALA A 37 -10.22 -7.13 -6.38
CA ALA A 37 -9.82 -8.52 -6.67
C ALA A 37 -9.50 -8.72 -8.17
N ILE A 38 -8.61 -7.88 -8.71
CA ILE A 38 -8.15 -7.91 -10.10
C ILE A 38 -6.66 -8.28 -10.13
N ARG A 39 -6.15 -8.61 -11.32
CA ARG A 39 -4.72 -8.90 -11.50
C ARG A 39 -3.91 -7.60 -11.34
N LEU A 40 -3.19 -7.53 -10.23
CA LEU A 40 -2.35 -6.41 -9.85
C LEU A 40 -0.89 -6.85 -9.73
N VAL A 41 -0.01 -6.18 -10.47
CA VAL A 41 1.44 -6.38 -10.41
C VAL A 41 2.02 -5.50 -9.32
N PHE A 42 2.86 -6.07 -8.46
CA PHE A 42 3.58 -5.30 -7.45
C PHE A 42 4.56 -4.34 -8.12
N ALA A 43 4.51 -3.07 -7.74
CA ALA A 43 5.39 -2.03 -8.30
C ALA A 43 6.36 -1.46 -7.28
N ALA A 44 5.89 -1.14 -6.06
CA ALA A 44 6.76 -0.58 -5.03
C ALA A 44 6.22 -0.78 -3.61
N ARG A 45 7.15 -0.78 -2.64
CA ARG A 45 6.87 -0.73 -1.20
C ARG A 45 7.63 0.44 -0.58
N ILE A 46 6.89 1.44 -0.08
CA ILE A 46 7.45 2.67 0.45
C ILE A 46 7.21 2.70 1.95
N ARG A 47 8.24 2.94 2.76
CA ARG A 47 8.07 3.11 4.22
C ARG A 47 7.30 4.41 4.46
N LEU A 48 6.19 4.31 5.20
CA LEU A 48 5.52 5.50 5.70
C LEU A 48 6.33 6.01 6.89
N GLN A 49 7.22 6.96 6.64
CA GLN A 49 7.80 7.73 7.72
C GLN A 49 6.66 8.59 8.27
N GLU A 50 6.35 8.47 9.58
CA GLU A 50 5.47 9.43 10.22
C GLU A 50 6.04 10.81 9.87
N ALA A 51 5.26 11.60 9.13
CA ALA A 51 5.59 12.99 8.95
C ALA A 51 5.66 13.55 10.37
N ILE A 52 6.86 13.85 10.84
CA ILE A 52 7.04 14.69 12.03
C ILE A 52 6.26 15.94 11.66
N SER A 53 5.11 16.13 12.31
CA SER A 53 4.34 17.37 12.22
C SER A 53 5.31 18.46 12.64
N ARG A 54 5.86 19.18 11.66
CA ARG A 54 6.60 20.39 11.95
C ARG A 54 5.52 21.46 12.12
N VAL A 55 5.57 22.05 13.31
CA VAL A 55 4.77 23.16 13.85
C VAL A 55 3.49 22.71 14.54
#